data_AF-A0A2G9C2X4-F1
#
_entry.id   AF-A0A2G9C2X4-F1
#
_cell.length_a   1.000
_cell.length_b   1.000
_cell.length_c   1.000
_cell.angle_alpha   90.00
_cell.angle_beta   90.00
_cell.angle_gamma   90.00
#
_symmetry.space_group_name_H-M   'P 1'
#
loop_
_entity.id
_entity.type
_entity.pdbx_description
1 polymer ?
#
loop_
_entity_poly.entity_id
_entity_poly.type
_entity_poly.pdbx_seq_one_letter_code
_entity_poly.pdbx_strand_id
1 'polypeptide(L)'
;MDWSVATWWWVICGGLVAAELASGTTFYLLMLALGAAAAALMAHAGGPFWLQLGVAAGVGGGAVTWWHLRLRRHPRAPAGENPNVNLDIGQSLDVALWRADGTAEVRYRGAAWQARFVGAGVPHSGRHVIRAVEGSCLLVDAA
;
A
#
# COMPACT_ATOMS: atom_id res chain seq x y z
N MET A 1 -16.75 40.94 -10.78
CA MET A 1 -16.61 39.60 -11.39
C MET A 1 -17.08 38.66 -10.32
N ASP A 2 -18.33 38.23 -10.42
CA ASP A 2 -19.04 37.63 -9.29
C ASP A 2 -18.80 36.13 -9.38
N TRP A 3 -17.69 35.69 -8.78
CA TRP A 3 -17.30 34.30 -8.79
C TRP A 3 -18.33 33.50 -7.99
N SER A 4 -19.05 32.61 -8.67
CA SER A 4 -19.99 31.73 -8.00
C SER A 4 -19.27 30.84 -6.99
N VAL A 5 -19.96 30.47 -5.91
CA VAL A 5 -19.41 29.56 -4.89
C VAL A 5 -18.98 28.22 -5.52
N ALA A 6 -19.68 27.76 -6.57
CA ALA A 6 -19.30 26.58 -7.33
C ALA A 6 -17.93 26.73 -8.04
N THR A 7 -17.64 27.92 -8.58
CA THR A 7 -16.35 28.21 -9.22
C THR A 7 -15.21 28.14 -8.22
N TRP A 8 -15.41 28.66 -7.00
CA TRP A 8 -14.42 28.54 -5.92
C TRP A 8 -14.13 27.08 -5.57
N TRP A 9 -15.16 26.23 -5.47
CA TRP A 9 -14.97 24.81 -5.21
C TRP A 9 -14.17 24.10 -6.31
N TRP A 10 -14.40 24.46 -7.58
CA TRP A 10 -13.60 23.92 -8.69
C TRP A 10 -12.15 24.38 -8.67
N VAL A 11 -11.88 25.64 -8.33
CA VAL A 11 -10.50 26.14 -8.18
C VAL A 11 -9.79 25.41 -7.05
N ILE A 12 -10.45 25.22 -5.91
CA ILE A 12 -9.89 24.46 -4.78
C ILE A 12 -9.62 23.01 -5.18
N CYS A 13 -10.57 22.36 -5.85
CA CYS A 13 -10.40 20.99 -6.35
C CYS A 13 -9.19 20.87 -7.29
N GLY A 14 -9.09 21.75 -8.28
CA GLY A 14 -7.98 21.76 -9.24
C GLY A 14 -6.64 22.04 -8.56
N GLY A 15 -6.60 22.99 -7.62
CA GLY A 15 -5.41 23.32 -6.83
C GLY A 15 -4.92 22.13 -5.99
N LEU A 16 -5.83 21.39 -5.35
CA LEU A 16 -5.50 20.20 -4.57
C LEU A 16 -4.93 19.08 -5.45
N VAL A 17 -5.48 18.86 -6.64
CA VAL A 17 -4.95 17.88 -7.60
C VAL A 17 -3.56 18.29 -8.09
N ALA A 18 -3.39 19.54 -8.49
CA ALA A 18 -2.09 20.05 -8.94
C ALA A 18 -1.03 19.97 -7.84
N ALA A 19 -1.39 20.35 -6.61
CA ALA A 19 -0.51 20.26 -5.44
C ALA A 19 -0.08 18.82 -5.17
N GLU A 20 -0.98 17.84 -5.29
CA GLU A 20 -0.64 16.43 -5.16
C GLU A 20 0.37 15.99 -6.21
N LEU A 21 0.11 16.31 -7.49
CA LEU A 21 0.98 15.92 -8.59
C LEU A 21 2.37 16.57 -8.48
N ALA A 22 2.43 17.82 -8.01
CA ALA A 22 3.69 18.53 -7.83
C ALA A 22 4.48 18.03 -6.62
N SER A 23 3.80 17.69 -5.52
CA SER A 23 4.45 17.32 -4.27
C SER A 23 4.81 15.84 -4.22
N GLY A 24 4.20 15.00 -5.06
CA GLY A 24 4.35 13.54 -5.00
C GLY A 24 3.98 12.96 -3.63
N THR A 25 3.20 13.73 -2.85
CA THR A 25 2.79 13.40 -1.50
C THR A 25 1.77 12.26 -1.52
N THR A 26 1.51 11.67 -0.35
CA THR A 26 0.53 10.57 -0.23
C THR A 26 -0.86 11.04 -0.70
N PHE A 27 -1.65 10.13 -1.31
CA PHE A 27 -3.03 10.26 -1.88
C PHE A 27 -4.10 11.07 -1.10
N TYR A 28 -3.76 11.70 0.02
CA TYR A 28 -4.64 12.50 0.87
C TYR A 28 -5.16 13.78 0.20
N LEU A 29 -4.34 14.47 -0.61
CA LEU A 29 -4.80 15.70 -1.27
C LEU A 29 -5.84 15.39 -2.36
N LEU A 30 -5.72 14.25 -3.06
CA LEU A 30 -6.73 13.75 -3.99
C LEU A 30 -8.06 13.43 -3.28
N MET A 31 -8.01 12.93 -2.05
CA MET A 31 -9.21 12.67 -1.25
C MET A 31 -9.94 13.95 -0.86
N LEU A 32 -9.19 14.98 -0.49
CA LEU A 32 -9.74 16.32 -0.25
C LEU A 32 -10.29 16.94 -1.53
N ALA A 33 -9.61 16.76 -2.67
CA ALA A 33 -10.11 17.23 -3.96
C ALA A 33 -11.45 16.59 -4.33
N LEU A 34 -11.64 15.30 -4.04
CA LEU A 34 -12.91 14.61 -4.24
C LEU A 34 -14.03 15.24 -3.38
N GLY A 35 -13.75 15.60 -2.14
CA GLY A 35 -14.68 16.34 -1.28
C GLY A 35 -15.06 17.70 -1.85
N ALA A 36 -14.08 18.45 -2.35
CA ALA A 36 -14.31 19.74 -3.01
C ALA A 36 -15.15 19.59 -4.30
N ALA A 37 -14.91 18.55 -5.09
CA ALA A 37 -15.72 18.23 -6.28
C ALA A 37 -17.17 17.91 -5.91
N ALA A 38 -17.40 17.12 -4.87
CA ALA A 38 -18.75 16.82 -4.38
C ALA A 38 -19.49 18.07 -3.90
N ALA A 39 -18.78 19.00 -3.24
CA ALA A 39 -19.33 20.30 -2.84
C ALA A 39 -19.65 21.21 -4.03
N ALA A 40 -18.82 21.20 -5.08
CA ALA A 40 -19.08 21.91 -6.33
C ALA A 40 -20.36 21.41 -7.01
N LEU A 41 -20.57 20.09 -7.04
CA LEU A 41 -21.79 19.48 -7.57
C LEU A 41 -23.03 19.88 -6.75
N MET A 42 -22.91 19.90 -5.41
CA MET A 42 -23.99 20.36 -4.53
C MET A 42 -24.30 21.84 -4.74
N ALA A 43 -23.29 22.67 -4.97
CA ALA A 43 -23.47 24.08 -5.30
C ALA A 43 -24.20 24.25 -6.64
N HIS A 44 -23.92 23.39 -7.62
CA HIS A 44 -24.63 23.40 -8.91
C HIS A 44 -26.09 22.92 -8.79
N ALA A 45 -26.37 22.02 -7.85
CA ALA A 45 -27.72 21.60 -7.50
C ALA A 45 -28.53 22.66 -6.72
N GLY A 46 -27.96 23.85 -6.47
CA GLY A 46 -28.63 24.93 -5.74
C GLY A 46 -28.67 24.72 -4.22
N GLY A 47 -27.87 23.79 -3.68
CA GLY A 47 -27.81 23.52 -2.24
C GLY A 47 -27.25 24.72 -1.45
N PRO A 48 -27.74 24.99 -0.23
CA PRO A 48 -27.24 26.08 0.60
C PRO A 48 -25.80 25.82 1.07
N PHE A 49 -25.06 26.90 1.38
CA PHE A 49 -23.62 26.84 1.68
C PHE A 49 -23.25 25.85 2.79
N TRP A 50 -24.06 25.76 3.85
CA TRP A 50 -23.83 24.84 4.96
C TRP A 50 -23.88 23.36 4.51
N LEU A 51 -24.74 23.03 3.55
CA LEU A 51 -24.86 21.68 2.99
C LEU A 51 -23.66 21.34 2.12
N GLN A 52 -23.17 22.30 1.33
CA GLN A 52 -21.95 22.15 0.54
C GLN A 52 -20.75 21.83 1.44
N LEU A 53 -20.60 22.56 2.56
CA LEU A 53 -19.53 22.33 3.53
C LEU A 53 -19.67 20.96 4.22
N GLY A 54 -20.89 20.56 4.57
CA GLY A 54 -21.17 19.24 5.14
C GLY A 54 -20.80 18.10 4.18
N VAL A 55 -21.15 18.24 2.90
CA VAL A 55 -20.78 17.27 1.86
C VAL A 55 -19.26 17.23 1.64
N ALA A 56 -18.60 18.40 1.58
CA ALA A 56 -17.15 18.48 1.44
C ALA A 56 -16.43 17.75 2.58
N ALA A 57 -16.81 18.05 3.82
CA ALA A 57 -16.22 17.46 5.01
C ALA A 57 -16.52 15.96 5.13
N GLY A 58 -17.75 15.55 4.82
CA GLY A 58 -18.17 14.15 4.85
C GLY A 58 -17.43 13.30 3.81
N VAL A 59 -17.37 13.75 2.57
CA VAL A 59 -16.71 13.01 1.48
C VAL A 59 -15.19 13.05 1.62
N GLY A 60 -14.61 14.23 1.84
CA GLY A 60 -13.15 14.38 2.00
C GLY A 60 -12.64 13.70 3.27
N GLY A 61 -13.28 13.99 4.42
CA GLY A 61 -12.94 13.39 5.71
C GLY A 61 -13.20 11.88 5.74
N GLY A 62 -14.31 11.43 5.15
CA GLY A 62 -14.65 10.00 5.01
C GLY A 62 -13.63 9.25 4.16
N ALA A 63 -13.23 9.81 3.01
CA ALA A 63 -12.21 9.21 2.16
C ALA A 63 -10.84 9.13 2.85
N VAL A 64 -10.41 10.20 3.54
CA VAL A 64 -9.17 10.23 4.32
C VAL A 64 -9.20 9.23 5.47
N THR A 65 -10.29 9.19 6.24
CA THR A 65 -10.43 8.28 7.37
C THR A 65 -10.47 6.83 6.90
N TRP A 66 -11.22 6.54 5.82
CA TRP A 66 -11.26 5.21 5.21
C TRP A 66 -9.89 4.78 4.71
N TRP A 67 -9.15 5.66 4.01
CA TRP A 67 -7.81 5.35 3.55
C TRP A 67 -6.82 5.15 4.68
N HIS A 68 -6.84 6.03 5.68
CA HIS A 68 -5.98 5.93 6.85
C HIS A 68 -6.28 4.65 7.65
N LEU A 69 -7.56 4.30 7.82
CA LEU A 69 -7.97 3.02 8.41
C LEU A 69 -7.57 1.84 7.53
N ARG A 70 -7.69 1.94 6.21
CA ARG A 70 -7.28 0.89 5.27
C ARG A 70 -5.77 0.68 5.29
N LEU A 71 -4.98 1.75 5.36
CA LEU A 71 -3.52 1.70 5.48
C LEU A 71 -3.06 1.18 6.85
N ARG A 72 -3.88 1.39 7.90
CA ARG A 72 -3.65 0.82 9.23
C ARG A 72 -4.12 -0.64 9.38
N ARG A 73 -5.22 -1.01 8.73
CA ARG A 73 -5.79 -2.37 8.72
C ARG A 73 -5.08 -3.30 7.74
N HIS A 74 -4.49 -2.72 6.71
CA HIS A 74 -3.47 -3.34 5.90
C HIS A 74 -2.18 -2.55 6.13
N PRO A 75 -1.49 -2.75 7.28
CA PRO A 75 -0.06 -2.50 7.28
C PRO A 75 0.43 -3.23 6.03
N ARG A 76 1.09 -2.52 5.11
CA ARG A 76 1.78 -3.21 4.03
C ARG A 76 2.67 -4.23 4.72
N ALA A 77 2.23 -5.49 4.76
CA ALA A 77 3.12 -6.59 5.01
C ALA A 77 4.27 -6.32 4.03
N PRO A 78 5.54 -6.32 4.51
CA PRO A 78 6.69 -6.09 3.66
C PRO A 78 6.44 -6.82 2.35
N ALA A 79 6.74 -6.20 1.21
CA ALA A 79 6.44 -6.75 -0.13
C ALA A 79 6.88 -8.21 -0.34
N GLY A 80 7.67 -8.72 0.61
CA GLY A 80 8.02 -10.10 0.76
C GLY A 80 7.04 -11.14 1.29
N GLU A 81 5.93 -10.75 1.91
CA GLU A 81 4.97 -11.71 2.49
C GLU A 81 3.73 -11.93 1.63
N ASN A 82 3.61 -11.26 0.47
CA ASN A 82 2.45 -11.37 -0.40
C ASN A 82 2.60 -12.52 -1.43
N PRO A 83 1.81 -13.61 -1.32
CA PRO A 83 1.80 -14.68 -2.33
C PRO A 83 1.26 -14.24 -3.69
N ASN A 84 0.47 -13.16 -3.71
CA ASN A 84 -0.02 -12.55 -4.95
C ASN A 84 1.03 -11.70 -5.68
N VAL A 85 2.18 -11.43 -5.05
CA VAL A 85 3.30 -10.67 -5.65
C VAL A 85 4.50 -11.59 -5.88
N ASN A 86 4.69 -12.62 -5.05
CA ASN A 86 5.77 -13.56 -5.18
C ASN A 86 5.29 -14.93 -5.67
N LEU A 87 5.33 -15.15 -6.99
CA LEU A 87 4.99 -16.41 -7.66
C LEU A 87 5.90 -17.60 -7.26
N ASP A 88 6.91 -17.37 -6.42
CA ASP A 88 7.85 -18.41 -5.97
C ASP A 88 7.43 -19.09 -4.66
N ILE A 89 6.34 -18.64 -4.02
CA ILE A 89 5.81 -19.29 -2.81
C ILE A 89 5.28 -20.69 -3.18
N GLY A 90 5.80 -21.72 -2.49
CA GLY A 90 5.55 -23.13 -2.80
C GLY A 90 6.61 -23.78 -3.70
N GLN A 91 7.57 -23.02 -4.24
CA GLN A 91 8.70 -23.61 -4.95
C GLN A 91 9.67 -24.26 -3.96
N SER A 92 10.18 -25.44 -4.33
CA SER A 92 11.23 -26.13 -3.58
C SER A 92 12.60 -25.62 -4.01
N LEU A 93 13.48 -25.36 -3.05
CA LEU A 93 14.89 -25.09 -3.28
C LEU A 93 15.74 -25.98 -2.39
N ASP A 94 16.96 -26.26 -2.85
CA ASP A 94 17.92 -27.04 -2.08
C ASP A 94 18.86 -26.11 -1.31
N VAL A 95 18.96 -26.31 0.00
CA VAL A 95 19.85 -25.55 0.87
C VAL A 95 21.07 -26.41 1.19
N ALA A 96 22.21 -26.06 0.61
CA ALA A 96 23.45 -26.81 0.77
C ALA A 96 24.14 -26.56 2.12
N LEU A 97 24.17 -25.30 2.57
CA LEU A 97 24.91 -24.90 3.77
C LEU A 97 24.09 -23.92 4.63
N TRP A 98 23.83 -24.35 5.86
CA TRP A 98 23.27 -23.49 6.91
C TRP A 98 24.40 -22.90 7.75
N ARG A 99 24.30 -21.61 8.04
CA ARG A 99 25.13 -20.91 9.02
C ARG A 99 24.59 -21.16 10.43
N ALA A 100 25.45 -20.93 11.42
CA ALA A 100 25.12 -21.11 12.83
C ALA A 100 24.01 -20.18 13.36
N ASP A 101 23.70 -19.12 12.60
CA ASP A 101 22.60 -18.17 12.89
C ASP A 101 21.24 -18.62 12.34
N GLY A 102 21.16 -19.80 11.69
CA GLY A 102 19.94 -20.31 11.07
C GLY A 102 19.62 -19.66 9.71
N THR A 103 20.58 -18.98 9.10
CA THR A 103 20.49 -18.48 7.72
C THR A 103 21.33 -19.33 6.78
N ALA A 104 21.01 -19.32 5.49
CA ALA A 104 21.77 -19.97 4.44
C ALA A 104 21.91 -19.04 3.25
N GLU A 105 22.88 -19.31 2.38
CA GLU A 105 22.99 -18.63 1.10
C GLU A 105 22.65 -19.62 0.00
N VAL A 106 21.63 -19.31 -0.78
CA VAL A 106 21.07 -20.20 -1.80
C VAL A 106 21.05 -19.50 -3.13
N ARG A 107 21.32 -20.25 -4.19
CA ARG A 107 21.24 -19.71 -5.55
C ARG A 107 19.87 -20.03 -6.12
N TYR A 108 19.01 -19.02 -6.22
CA TYR A 108 17.64 -19.15 -6.71
C TYR A 108 17.43 -18.21 -7.90
N ARG A 109 16.88 -18.74 -9.00
CA ARG A 109 16.70 -18.02 -10.28
C ARG A 109 17.97 -17.32 -10.81
N GLY A 110 19.13 -17.94 -10.62
CA GLY A 110 20.41 -17.41 -11.12
C GLY A 110 21.04 -16.29 -10.29
N ALA A 111 20.42 -15.87 -9.19
CA ALA A 111 20.98 -14.91 -8.24
C ALA A 111 21.26 -15.56 -6.88
N ALA A 112 22.19 -14.99 -6.11
CA ALA A 112 22.41 -15.37 -4.72
C ALA A 112 21.34 -14.71 -3.83
N TRP A 113 20.61 -15.53 -3.08
CA TRP A 113 19.58 -15.13 -2.13
C TRP A 113 19.98 -15.60 -0.74
N GLN A 114 19.62 -14.84 0.29
CA GLN A 114 19.70 -15.33 1.65
C GLN A 114 18.46 -16.18 1.93
N ALA A 115 18.59 -17.34 2.54
CA ALA A 115 17.48 -18.13 3.04
C ALA A 115 17.50 -18.14 4.58
N ARG A 116 16.33 -18.19 5.21
CA ARG A 116 16.19 -18.29 6.67
C ARG A 116 15.19 -19.37 7.01
N PHE A 117 15.55 -20.22 7.95
CA PHE A 117 14.66 -21.29 8.41
C PHE A 117 13.61 -20.71 9.36
N VAL A 118 12.32 -20.94 9.06
CA VAL A 118 11.17 -20.49 9.89
C VAL A 118 10.41 -21.66 10.49
N GLY A 119 10.78 -22.90 10.15
CA GLY A 119 10.19 -24.12 10.70
C GLY A 119 10.52 -24.34 12.17
N ALA A 120 9.68 -25.15 12.85
CA ALA A 120 9.95 -25.62 14.20
C ALA A 120 10.95 -26.80 14.14
N GLY A 121 12.25 -26.51 14.15
CA GLY A 121 13.29 -27.55 14.10
C GLY A 121 14.71 -27.03 13.90
N VAL A 122 15.67 -27.95 13.86
CA VAL A 122 17.05 -27.63 13.48
C VAL A 122 17.14 -27.61 11.95
N PRO A 123 17.68 -26.55 11.34
CA PRO A 123 17.85 -26.47 9.90
C PRO A 123 18.76 -27.61 9.41
N HIS A 124 18.23 -28.47 8.53
CA HIS A 124 18.99 -29.54 7.88
C HIS A 124 19.32 -29.14 6.43
N SER A 125 20.44 -29.61 5.88
CA SER A 125 20.69 -29.47 4.45
C SER A 125 19.69 -30.31 3.64
N GLY A 126 19.40 -29.87 2.42
CA GLY A 126 18.49 -30.57 1.52
C GLY A 126 17.30 -29.72 1.06
N ARG A 127 16.21 -30.38 0.69
CA ARG A 127 15.04 -29.72 0.08
C ARG A 127 14.22 -28.96 1.13
N HIS A 128 14.02 -27.68 0.87
CA HIS A 128 13.14 -26.79 1.62
C HIS A 128 12.12 -26.12 0.69
N VAL A 129 10.98 -25.73 1.23
CA VAL A 129 9.92 -25.04 0.49
C VAL A 129 9.89 -23.57 0.88
N ILE A 130 9.83 -22.68 -0.10
CA ILE A 130 9.66 -21.24 0.14
C ILE A 130 8.26 -20.99 0.68
N ARG A 131 8.17 -20.47 1.91
CA ARG A 131 6.92 -20.07 2.56
C ARG A 131 6.63 -18.59 2.42
N ALA A 132 7.67 -17.75 2.42
CA ALA A 132 7.58 -16.30 2.28
C ALA A 132 8.94 -15.72 1.83
N VAL A 133 9.02 -14.45 1.45
CA VAL A 133 10.22 -13.83 0.83
C VAL A 133 10.48 -12.42 1.33
N GLU A 134 10.96 -12.20 2.54
CA GLU A 134 11.25 -10.85 3.06
C GLU A 134 12.42 -10.13 2.34
N GLY A 135 12.11 -9.27 1.35
CA GLY A 135 13.09 -8.43 0.67
C GLY A 135 14.04 -9.25 -0.21
N SER A 136 15.29 -9.42 0.23
CA SER A 136 16.29 -10.31 -0.39
C SER A 136 16.51 -11.62 0.38
N CYS A 137 15.60 -11.92 1.33
CA CYS A 137 15.63 -13.13 2.15
C CYS A 137 14.43 -14.05 1.85
N LEU A 138 14.69 -15.32 1.57
CA LEU A 138 13.68 -16.37 1.40
C LEU A 138 13.43 -17.04 2.75
N LEU A 139 12.20 -16.97 3.24
CA LEU A 139 11.75 -17.73 4.41
C LEU A 139 11.38 -19.13 3.95
N VAL A 140 12.13 -20.12 4.43
CA VAL A 140 11.99 -21.51 4.02
C VAL A 140 11.66 -22.41 5.20
N ASP A 141 10.93 -23.48 4.91
CA ASP A 141 10.50 -24.50 5.86
C ASP A 141 10.83 -25.89 5.31
N ALA A 142 10.90 -26.88 6.18
CA ALA A 142 11.11 -28.27 5.78
C ALA A 142 9.98 -28.69 4.82
N ALA A 143 10.36 -29.37 3.74
CA ALA A 143 9.43 -29.89 2.73
C ALA A 143 8.54 -31.01 3.29
#